data_AF-A0AA42LEA7-F1
#
_entry.id   AF-A0AA42LEA7-F1
#
_cell.length_a   1.000
_cell.length_b   1.000
_cell.length_c   1.000
_cell.angle_alpha   90.00
_cell.angle_beta   90.00
_cell.angle_gamma   90.00
#
_symmetry.space_group_name_H-M   'P 1'
#
loop_
_entity.id
_entity.type
_entity.pdbx_description
1 polymer ?
#
loop_
_entity_poly.entity_id
_entity_poly.type
_entity_poly.pdbx_seq_one_letter_code
_entity_poly.pdbx_strand_id
1 'polypeptide(L)'
;MNAMVTKFEKFEWLTHGLTVSSPGFDPYVRGTGERLSYQDRLGAIAAMDTQLTKSVTALIVFENKSATDYDYVRQHLADIFIKQAERDKKREPERIAMYHLAWLVSRMVLDFVLNPELEENYTAKGRLAYAGIHRHQLNVESYRKTWKTYENLMVKALESAIEEAEIVIEQYRKNTYKNMHN
;
A
#
# COMPACT_ATOMS: atom_id res chain seq x y z
N MET A 1 1.31 -6.94 -17.60
CA MET A 1 1.97 -5.81 -16.92
C MET A 1 1.31 -5.69 -15.57
N ASN A 2 2.05 -5.53 -14.47
CA ASN A 2 1.46 -5.50 -13.13
C ASN A 2 0.72 -4.16 -12.93
N ALA A 3 -0.58 -4.21 -12.65
CA ALA A 3 -1.44 -3.04 -12.52
C ALA A 3 -0.98 -2.05 -11.42
N MET A 4 -0.38 -2.54 -10.33
CA MET A 4 0.16 -1.68 -9.26
C MET A 4 1.41 -0.94 -9.72
N VAL A 5 2.31 -1.64 -10.43
CA VAL A 5 3.55 -1.06 -10.96
C VAL A 5 3.24 -0.04 -12.06
N THR A 6 2.24 -0.30 -12.90
CA THR A 6 1.75 0.66 -13.89
C THR A 6 1.15 1.92 -13.25
N LYS A 7 0.53 1.80 -12.06
CA LYS A 7 0.05 2.95 -11.29
C LYS A 7 1.20 3.76 -10.67
N PHE A 8 2.28 3.10 -10.28
CA PHE A 8 3.42 3.70 -9.58
C PHE A 8 4.71 3.57 -10.40
N GLU A 9 4.80 4.32 -11.51
CA GLU A 9 5.88 4.20 -12.51
C GLU A 9 7.30 4.25 -11.91
N LYS A 10 7.53 5.05 -10.87
CA LYS A 10 8.85 5.14 -10.22
C LYS A 10 9.28 3.83 -9.55
N PHE A 11 8.34 2.95 -9.21
CA PHE A 11 8.61 1.62 -8.66
C PHE A 11 8.94 0.60 -9.75
N GLU A 12 8.79 0.92 -11.05
CA GLU A 12 9.22 0.07 -12.16
C GLU A 12 10.69 -0.31 -12.03
N TRP A 13 11.53 0.66 -11.65
CA TRP A 13 12.95 0.42 -11.40
C TRP A 13 13.20 -0.68 -10.37
N LEU A 14 12.39 -0.71 -9.31
CA LEU A 14 12.44 -1.74 -8.26
C LEU A 14 11.72 -3.04 -8.62
N THR A 15 11.00 -3.12 -9.74
CA THR A 15 10.24 -4.33 -10.15
C THR A 15 10.77 -4.97 -11.43
N HIS A 16 11.60 -4.27 -12.22
CA HIS A 16 12.27 -4.81 -13.40
C HIS A 16 12.93 -6.18 -13.13
N GLY A 17 12.53 -7.21 -13.88
CA GLY A 17 13.10 -8.56 -13.77
C GLY A 17 12.40 -9.51 -12.79
N LEU A 18 11.30 -9.13 -12.12
CA LEU A 18 10.45 -10.08 -11.37
C LEU A 18 9.47 -10.85 -12.27
N THR A 19 9.20 -10.37 -13.48
CA THR A 19 8.13 -10.86 -14.38
C THR A 19 8.53 -11.99 -15.33
N VAL A 20 9.62 -12.72 -15.06
CA VAL A 20 9.89 -13.99 -15.77
C VAL A 20 10.11 -15.09 -14.75
N SER A 21 9.12 -15.99 -14.67
CA SER A 21 9.21 -17.27 -13.98
C SER A 21 10.53 -17.96 -14.33
N SER A 22 11.46 -18.01 -13.38
CA SER A 22 12.49 -19.05 -13.37
C SER A 22 12.72 -19.51 -11.94
N PRO A 23 12.41 -20.78 -11.64
CA PRO A 23 12.74 -21.37 -10.36
C PRO A 23 14.24 -21.67 -10.31
N GLY A 24 14.90 -21.12 -9.29
CA GLY A 24 16.25 -21.53 -8.91
C GLY A 24 17.36 -20.68 -9.52
N PHE A 25 18.26 -20.25 -8.63
CA PHE A 25 19.55 -19.61 -8.88
C PHE A 25 19.50 -18.16 -9.38
N ASP A 26 19.94 -17.26 -8.48
CA ASP A 26 20.51 -15.97 -8.84
C ASP A 26 21.58 -16.17 -9.92
N PRO A 27 21.38 -15.68 -11.16
CA PRO A 27 22.47 -15.61 -12.10
C PRO A 27 23.16 -14.28 -11.86
N TYR A 28 24.34 -14.31 -11.23
CA TYR A 28 25.33 -13.26 -11.38
C TYR A 28 25.62 -13.12 -12.88
N VAL A 29 25.03 -12.11 -13.54
CA VAL A 29 25.36 -11.76 -14.92
C VAL A 29 26.04 -10.40 -14.92
N ARG A 30 27.37 -10.42 -14.87
CA ARG A 30 28.20 -9.30 -15.31
C ARG A 30 28.05 -9.19 -16.83
N GLY A 31 27.14 -8.36 -17.31
CA GLY A 31 26.95 -8.13 -18.74
C GLY A 31 25.90 -7.09 -19.05
N THR A 32 26.32 -5.82 -19.13
CA THR A 32 25.77 -4.74 -19.99
C THR A 32 24.25 -4.59 -20.19
N GLY A 33 23.44 -4.96 -19.19
CA GLY A 33 22.01 -4.67 -19.11
C GLY A 33 21.54 -4.86 -17.68
N GLU A 34 21.66 -3.81 -16.87
CA GLU A 34 21.55 -3.87 -15.41
C GLU A 34 20.19 -4.42 -14.94
N ARG A 35 20.20 -5.65 -14.43
CA ARG A 35 19.06 -6.24 -13.70
C ARG A 35 19.30 -6.00 -12.21
N LEU A 36 18.39 -5.27 -11.57
CA LEU A 36 18.46 -4.97 -10.14
C LEU A 36 18.41 -6.26 -9.32
N SER A 37 19.39 -6.48 -8.43
CA SER A 37 19.42 -7.68 -7.57
C SER A 37 18.28 -7.65 -6.54
N TYR A 38 17.96 -8.79 -5.93
CA TYR A 38 17.04 -8.83 -4.79
C TYR A 38 17.58 -7.99 -3.61
N GLN A 39 18.90 -7.98 -3.40
CA GLN A 39 19.55 -7.21 -2.34
C GLN A 39 19.43 -5.70 -2.54
N ASP A 40 19.52 -5.22 -3.79
CA ASP A 40 19.34 -3.80 -4.10
C ASP A 40 17.92 -3.31 -3.79
N ARG A 41 16.91 -4.16 -4.00
CA ARG A 41 15.51 -3.86 -3.63
C ARG A 41 15.35 -3.74 -2.12
N LEU A 42 15.92 -4.70 -1.39
CA LEU A 42 15.94 -4.64 0.07
C LEU A 42 16.74 -3.44 0.58
N GLY A 43 17.83 -3.07 -0.09
CA GLY A 43 18.63 -1.88 0.24
C GLY A 43 17.85 -0.58 0.05
N ALA A 44 17.14 -0.44 -1.06
CA ALA A 44 16.27 0.72 -1.32
C ALA A 44 15.14 0.82 -0.28
N ILE A 45 14.49 -0.31 0.06
CA ILE A 45 13.47 -0.36 1.11
C ILE A 45 14.10 0.00 2.47
N ALA A 46 15.26 -0.57 2.80
CA ALA A 46 15.93 -0.31 4.08
C ALA A 46 16.31 1.16 4.27
N ALA A 47 16.62 1.86 3.17
CA ALA A 47 16.97 3.28 3.15
C ALA A 47 15.80 4.24 3.43
N MET A 48 14.55 3.75 3.47
CA MET A 48 13.38 4.56 3.83
C MET A 48 13.37 4.87 5.33
N ASP A 49 12.80 6.02 5.71
CA ASP A 49 12.87 6.48 7.10
C ASP A 49 11.80 5.81 7.97
N THR A 50 10.57 5.68 7.46
CA THR A 50 9.46 5.15 8.26
C THR A 50 9.15 3.68 7.95
N GLN A 51 8.69 2.94 8.97
CA GLN A 51 8.24 1.56 8.79
C GLN A 51 7.00 1.46 7.89
N LEU A 52 6.13 2.48 7.89
CA LEU A 52 4.98 2.54 6.98
C LEU A 52 5.45 2.58 5.52
N THR A 53 6.38 3.48 5.21
CA THR A 53 6.96 3.65 3.87
C THR A 53 7.66 2.37 3.39
N LYS A 54 8.38 1.68 4.29
CA LYS A 54 9.00 0.37 4.03
C LYS A 54 7.96 -0.68 3.65
N SER A 55 6.97 -0.87 4.50
CA SER A 55 5.97 -1.93 4.30
C SER A 55 5.06 -1.65 3.10
N VAL A 56 4.67 -0.39 2.86
CA VAL A 56 3.92 -0.01 1.65
C VAL A 56 4.75 -0.28 0.39
N THR A 57 6.04 0.04 0.39
CA THR A 57 6.93 -0.25 -0.75
C THR A 57 7.07 -1.75 -0.97
N ALA A 58 7.25 -2.53 0.09
CA ALA A 58 7.31 -3.98 -0.01
C ALA A 58 6.04 -4.57 -0.63
N LEU A 59 4.86 -4.07 -0.26
CA LEU A 59 3.60 -4.48 -0.86
C LEU A 59 3.52 -4.16 -2.35
N ILE A 60 3.96 -2.98 -2.78
CA ILE A 60 3.98 -2.60 -4.21
C ILE A 60 4.99 -3.47 -4.99
N VAL A 61 6.23 -3.59 -4.49
CA VAL A 61 7.32 -4.29 -5.18
C VAL A 61 7.08 -5.79 -5.27
N PHE A 62 6.51 -6.39 -4.23
CA PHE A 62 6.25 -7.83 -4.15
C PHE A 62 4.79 -8.22 -4.42
N GLU A 63 3.99 -7.32 -5.00
CA GLU A 63 2.61 -7.59 -5.46
C GLU A 63 1.71 -8.14 -4.34
N ASN A 64 1.73 -7.51 -3.16
CA ASN A 64 0.98 -7.92 -1.97
C ASN A 64 1.30 -9.34 -1.43
N LYS A 65 2.43 -9.95 -1.80
CA LYS A 65 2.80 -11.31 -1.33
C LYS A 65 3.31 -11.35 0.11
N SER A 66 3.60 -10.20 0.73
CA SER A 66 4.04 -10.11 2.12
C SER A 66 2.84 -9.95 3.07
N ALA A 67 2.40 -11.06 3.68
CA ALA A 67 1.32 -11.04 4.66
C ALA A 67 1.66 -10.15 5.87
N THR A 68 2.92 -10.18 6.33
CA THR A 68 3.37 -9.38 7.47
C THR A 68 3.31 -7.88 7.20
N ASP A 69 3.77 -7.44 6.02
CA ASP A 69 3.66 -6.02 5.65
C ASP A 69 2.21 -5.60 5.43
N TYR A 70 1.38 -6.49 4.88
CA TYR A 70 -0.03 -6.24 4.68
C TYR A 70 -0.76 -6.01 6.01
N ASP A 71 -0.56 -6.91 6.97
CA ASP A 71 -1.16 -6.80 8.30
C ASP A 71 -0.65 -5.57 9.05
N TYR A 72 0.65 -5.26 8.94
CA TYR A 72 1.23 -4.05 9.53
C TYR A 72 0.58 -2.78 8.99
N VAL A 73 0.52 -2.62 7.66
CA VAL A 73 -0.08 -1.44 7.03
C VAL A 73 -1.55 -1.35 7.39
N ARG A 74 -2.29 -2.47 7.30
CA ARG A 74 -3.71 -2.51 7.66
C ARG A 74 -3.97 -2.10 9.11
N GLN A 75 -3.15 -2.59 10.05
CA GLN A 75 -3.24 -2.20 11.46
C GLN A 75 -2.92 -0.72 11.64
N HIS A 76 -1.87 -0.21 11.01
CA HIS A 76 -1.49 1.20 11.08
C HIS A 76 -2.64 2.12 10.61
N LEU A 77 -3.29 1.76 9.51
CA LEU A 77 -4.45 2.50 8.99
C LEU A 77 -5.66 2.41 9.95
N ALA A 78 -5.95 1.24 10.50
CA ALA A 78 -7.02 1.08 11.49
C ALA A 78 -6.76 1.95 12.73
N ASP A 79 -5.51 2.04 13.20
CA ASP A 79 -5.14 2.90 14.32
C ASP A 79 -5.37 4.39 14.02
N ILE A 80 -5.07 4.85 12.80
CA ILE A 80 -5.35 6.23 12.37
C ILE A 80 -6.86 6.52 12.47
N PHE A 81 -7.69 5.61 11.96
CA PHE A 81 -9.14 5.72 12.04
C PHE A 81 -9.60 5.84 13.49
N ILE A 82 -9.19 4.91 14.36
CA ILE A 82 -9.65 4.83 15.75
C ILE A 82 -9.18 6.05 16.54
N LYS A 83 -7.90 6.39 16.47
CA LYS A 83 -7.35 7.56 17.19
C LYS A 83 -8.06 8.85 16.80
N GLN A 84 -8.40 9.03 15.52
CA GLN A 84 -9.13 10.22 15.10
C GLN A 84 -10.61 10.17 15.53
N ALA A 85 -11.28 9.03 15.44
CA ALA A 85 -12.65 8.88 15.90
C ALA A 85 -12.79 9.14 17.41
N GLU A 86 -11.81 8.70 18.21
CA GLU A 86 -11.71 8.98 19.65
C GLU A 86 -11.49 10.47 19.94
N ARG A 87 -10.58 11.12 19.21
CA ARG A 87 -10.34 12.58 19.30
C ARG A 87 -11.60 13.37 19.00
N ASP A 88 -12.37 12.93 18.02
CA ASP A 88 -13.66 13.53 17.62
C ASP A 88 -14.81 13.15 18.57
N LYS A 89 -14.55 12.35 19.62
CA LYS A 89 -15.52 11.83 20.58
C LYS A 89 -16.70 11.12 19.90
N LYS A 90 -16.41 10.35 18.83
CA LYS A 90 -17.43 9.58 18.13
C LYS A 90 -17.99 8.49 19.03
N ARG A 91 -19.28 8.22 18.85
CA ARG A 91 -19.96 7.10 19.48
C ARG A 91 -19.77 5.84 18.66
N GLU A 92 -19.77 4.71 19.34
CA GLU A 92 -19.76 3.38 18.74
C GLU A 92 -20.90 3.24 17.71
N PRO A 93 -20.66 2.66 16.52
CA PRO A 93 -21.74 2.33 15.60
C PRO A 93 -22.67 1.28 16.22
N GLU A 94 -23.98 1.37 15.95
CA GLU A 94 -25.00 0.53 16.63
C GLU A 94 -24.87 -0.98 16.34
N ARG A 95 -24.35 -1.35 15.16
CA ARG A 95 -24.43 -2.73 14.64
C ARG A 95 -23.09 -3.31 14.19
N ILE A 96 -22.02 -2.57 14.44
CA ILE A 96 -20.64 -2.96 14.15
C ILE A 96 -19.75 -2.24 15.14
N ALA A 97 -18.85 -2.96 15.81
CA ALA A 97 -17.90 -2.32 16.70
C ALA A 97 -16.98 -1.38 15.90
N MET A 98 -16.62 -0.23 16.46
CA MET A 98 -15.80 0.80 15.82
C MET A 98 -14.43 0.24 15.42
N TYR A 99 -13.82 -0.58 16.27
CA TYR A 99 -12.59 -1.31 15.96
C TYR A 99 -12.77 -2.23 14.73
N HIS A 100 -13.87 -2.98 14.69
CA HIS A 100 -14.15 -3.85 13.56
C HIS A 100 -14.40 -3.05 12.28
N LEU A 101 -15.14 -1.94 12.36
CA LEU A 101 -15.35 -1.03 11.25
C LEU A 101 -14.01 -0.48 10.72
N ALA A 102 -13.14 0.01 11.61
CA ALA A 102 -11.81 0.50 11.24
C ALA A 102 -10.98 -0.58 10.53
N TRP A 103 -11.02 -1.82 11.03
CA TRP A 103 -10.32 -2.96 10.44
C TRP A 103 -10.83 -3.35 9.04
N LEU A 104 -12.15 -3.26 8.80
CA LEU A 104 -12.73 -3.53 7.48
C LEU A 104 -12.43 -2.38 6.50
N VAL A 105 -12.55 -1.14 6.95
CA VAL A 105 -12.27 0.05 6.12
C VAL A 105 -10.78 0.13 5.80
N SER A 106 -9.87 -0.22 6.72
CA SER A 106 -8.43 -0.20 6.44
C SER A 106 -8.03 -1.17 5.33
N ARG A 107 -8.59 -2.40 5.34
CA ARG A 107 -8.45 -3.34 4.22
C ARG A 107 -8.96 -2.74 2.92
N MET A 108 -10.16 -2.19 2.95
CA MET A 108 -10.77 -1.58 1.77
C MET A 108 -9.89 -0.46 1.21
N VAL A 109 -9.36 0.42 2.06
CA VAL A 109 -8.47 1.50 1.64
C VAL A 109 -7.18 0.94 1.05
N LEU A 110 -6.52 0.01 1.74
CA LEU A 110 -5.27 -0.58 1.27
C LEU A 110 -5.42 -1.24 -0.09
N ASP A 111 -6.44 -2.10 -0.26
CA ASP A 111 -6.66 -2.85 -1.49
C ASP A 111 -7.00 -1.91 -2.66
N PHE A 112 -7.83 -0.88 -2.42
CA PHE A 112 -8.27 0.05 -3.46
C PHE A 112 -7.19 1.07 -3.86
N VAL A 113 -6.39 1.54 -2.91
CA VAL A 113 -5.30 2.47 -3.23
C VAL A 113 -4.23 1.75 -4.05
N LEU A 114 -3.88 0.53 -3.68
CA LEU A 114 -2.83 -0.23 -4.37
C LEU A 114 -3.31 -0.82 -5.70
N ASN A 115 -4.57 -1.24 -5.83
CA ASN A 115 -5.09 -1.87 -7.04
C ASN A 115 -6.03 -0.95 -7.85
N PRO A 116 -5.55 -0.35 -8.96
CA PRO A 116 -6.38 0.54 -9.79
C PRO A 116 -7.60 -0.18 -10.40
N GLU A 117 -7.52 -1.48 -10.68
CA GLU A 117 -8.67 -2.22 -11.24
C GLU A 117 -9.84 -2.31 -10.24
N LEU A 118 -9.55 -2.36 -8.94
CA LEU A 118 -10.62 -2.31 -7.92
C LEU A 118 -11.27 -0.93 -7.89
N GLU A 119 -10.47 0.13 -8.02
CA GLU A 119 -10.94 1.51 -7.97
C GLU A 119 -11.91 1.84 -9.11
N GLU A 120 -11.62 1.38 -10.33
CA GLU A 120 -12.45 1.64 -11.51
C GLU A 120 -13.77 0.85 -11.50
N ASN A 121 -13.78 -0.35 -10.92
CA ASN A 121 -14.88 -1.29 -11.10
C ASN A 121 -15.95 -1.26 -9.99
N TYR A 122 -15.72 -0.57 -8.88
CA TYR A 122 -16.61 -0.62 -7.71
C TYR A 122 -17.27 0.72 -7.37
N THR A 123 -18.61 0.69 -7.31
CA THR A 123 -19.40 1.79 -6.72
C THR A 123 -19.13 1.92 -5.22
N ALA A 124 -19.52 3.04 -4.59
CA ALA A 124 -19.41 3.21 -3.14
C ALA A 124 -20.09 2.09 -2.34
N LYS A 125 -21.22 1.56 -2.82
CA LYS A 125 -21.88 0.39 -2.24
C LYS A 125 -21.03 -0.88 -2.41
N GLY A 126 -20.45 -1.06 -3.60
CA GLY A 126 -19.56 -2.17 -3.90
C GLY A 126 -18.32 -2.18 -3.00
N ARG A 127 -17.70 -1.02 -2.75
CA ARG A 127 -16.55 -0.86 -1.86
C ARG A 127 -16.84 -1.38 -0.44
N LEU A 128 -17.98 -0.96 0.13
CA LEU A 128 -18.41 -1.43 1.45
C LEU A 128 -18.70 -2.93 1.46
N ALA A 129 -19.35 -3.45 0.41
CA ALA A 129 -19.61 -4.89 0.29
C ALA A 129 -18.31 -5.71 0.17
N TYR A 130 -17.33 -5.23 -0.60
CA TYR A 130 -15.99 -5.82 -0.72
C TYR A 130 -15.29 -5.89 0.64
N ALA A 131 -15.41 -4.83 1.44
CA ALA A 131 -14.89 -4.79 2.80
C ALA A 131 -15.62 -5.73 3.78
N GLY A 132 -16.73 -6.36 3.38
CA GLY A 132 -17.58 -7.16 4.26
C GLY A 132 -18.54 -6.34 5.13
N ILE A 133 -18.73 -5.05 4.82
CA ILE A 133 -19.69 -4.19 5.53
C ILE A 133 -21.06 -4.35 4.87
N HIS A 134 -21.96 -5.05 5.55
CA HIS A 134 -23.29 -5.31 5.02
C HIS A 134 -24.26 -4.15 5.27
N ARG A 135 -25.25 -3.99 4.38
CA ARG A 135 -26.27 -2.93 4.45
C ARG A 135 -27.00 -2.86 5.79
N HIS A 136 -27.19 -4.00 6.46
CA HIS A 136 -27.87 -4.07 7.75
C HIS A 136 -27.00 -3.57 8.91
N GLN A 137 -25.66 -3.59 8.77
CA GLN A 137 -24.72 -3.04 9.75
C GLN A 137 -24.54 -1.54 9.56
N LEU A 138 -24.30 -1.12 8.31
CA LEU A 138 -24.08 0.27 7.96
C LEU A 138 -24.48 0.51 6.51
N ASN A 139 -25.36 1.49 6.27
CA ASN A 139 -25.73 1.87 4.91
C ASN A 139 -24.74 2.89 4.32
N VAL A 140 -24.70 2.98 3.00
CA VAL A 140 -23.75 3.81 2.24
C VAL A 140 -23.83 5.29 2.63
N GLU A 141 -25.05 5.79 2.87
CA GLU A 141 -25.28 7.21 3.17
C GLU A 141 -24.81 7.57 4.57
N SER A 142 -25.12 6.72 5.55
CA SER A 142 -24.58 6.84 6.90
C SER A 142 -23.05 6.79 6.87
N TYR A 143 -22.47 5.81 6.18
CA TYR A 143 -21.02 5.73 6.02
C TYR A 143 -20.40 7.01 5.45
N ARG A 144 -20.97 7.50 4.33
CA ARG A 144 -20.53 8.73 3.66
C ARG A 144 -20.54 9.93 4.59
N LYS A 145 -21.59 10.07 5.40
CA LYS A 145 -21.79 11.24 6.28
C LYS A 145 -20.99 11.18 7.57
N THR A 146 -20.68 9.99 8.09
CA THR A 146 -20.11 9.86 9.44
C THR A 146 -18.68 9.31 9.48
N TRP A 147 -18.32 8.42 8.57
CA TRP A 147 -17.05 7.66 8.64
C TRP A 147 -16.08 7.93 7.49
N LYS A 148 -16.57 8.48 6.37
CA LYS A 148 -15.76 8.77 5.18
C LYS A 148 -14.56 9.68 5.46
N THR A 149 -14.66 10.60 6.41
CA THR A 149 -13.54 11.46 6.81
C THR A 149 -12.34 10.65 7.30
N TYR A 150 -12.58 9.57 8.04
CA TYR A 150 -11.50 8.70 8.55
C TYR A 150 -10.90 7.83 7.45
N GLU A 151 -11.73 7.37 6.51
CA GLU A 151 -11.24 6.75 5.27
C GLU A 151 -10.27 7.68 4.52
N ASN A 152 -10.64 8.95 4.36
CA ASN A 152 -9.80 9.92 3.66
C ASN A 152 -8.47 10.16 4.40
N LEU A 153 -8.41 10.05 5.72
CA LEU A 153 -7.16 10.14 6.48
C LEU A 153 -6.25 8.93 6.21
N MET A 154 -6.83 7.73 6.13
CA MET A 154 -6.07 6.53 5.77
C MET A 154 -5.54 6.60 4.34
N VAL A 155 -6.35 7.08 3.39
CA VAL A 155 -5.91 7.30 2.00
C VAL A 155 -4.72 8.26 1.95
N LYS A 156 -4.84 9.42 2.61
CA LYS A 156 -3.74 10.39 2.69
C LYS A 156 -2.47 9.80 3.30
N ALA A 157 -2.60 8.98 4.35
CA ALA A 157 -1.44 8.34 4.98
C ALA A 157 -0.71 7.38 4.01
N LEU A 158 -1.46 6.63 3.19
CA LEU A 158 -0.87 5.80 2.15
C LEU A 158 -0.23 6.63 1.04
N GLU A 159 -0.94 7.66 0.54
CA GLU A 159 -0.42 8.54 -0.50
C GLU A 159 0.89 9.21 -0.08
N SER A 160 0.96 9.73 1.15
CA SER A 160 2.20 10.31 1.70
C SER A 160 3.32 9.29 1.83
N ALA A 161 3.03 8.06 2.26
CA ALA A 161 4.04 7.00 2.34
C ALA A 161 4.55 6.59 0.94
N ILE A 162 3.68 6.55 -0.06
CA ILE A 162 4.05 6.28 -1.45
C ILE A 162 4.93 7.41 -2.00
N GLU A 163 4.55 8.67 -1.77
CA GLU A 163 5.35 9.84 -2.19
C GLU A 163 6.75 9.83 -1.55
N GLU A 164 6.85 9.53 -0.26
CA GLU A 164 8.15 9.37 0.43
C GLU A 164 8.98 8.26 -0.21
N ALA A 165 8.38 7.10 -0.46
CA ALA A 165 9.04 5.98 -1.11
C ALA A 165 9.54 6.35 -2.51
N GLU A 166 8.75 7.05 -3.31
CA GLU A 166 9.14 7.52 -4.64
C GLU A 166 10.39 8.40 -4.60
N ILE A 167 10.47 9.33 -3.65
CA ILE A 167 11.61 10.23 -3.46
C ILE A 167 12.86 9.41 -3.11
N VAL A 168 12.74 8.49 -2.15
CA VAL A 168 13.86 7.64 -1.72
C VAL A 168 14.34 6.73 -2.84
N ILE A 169 13.43 6.12 -3.59
CA ILE A 169 13.76 5.25 -4.73
C ILE A 169 14.53 6.03 -5.80
N GLU A 170 14.09 7.24 -6.13
CA GLU A 170 14.76 8.08 -7.12
C GLU A 170 16.17 8.48 -6.67
N GLN A 171 16.33 8.83 -5.40
CA GLN A 171 17.64 9.15 -4.81
C GLN A 171 18.56 7.93 -4.79
N TYR A 172 18.06 6.79 -4.34
CA TYR A 172 18.80 5.54 -4.28
C TYR A 172 19.26 5.14 -5.69
N ARG A 173 18.36 5.17 -6.67
CA ARG A 173 18.68 4.94 -8.09
C ARG A 173 19.82 5.84 -8.58
N LYS A 174 19.72 7.16 -8.37
CA LYS A 174 20.77 8.12 -8.77
C LYS A 174 22.11 7.80 -8.12
N ASN A 175 22.11 7.38 -6.86
CA ASN A 175 23.34 7.05 -6.12
C ASN A 175 23.96 5.74 -6.62
N THR A 176 23.14 4.72 -6.92
CA THR A 176 23.62 3.46 -7.51
C THR A 176 24.33 3.71 -8.84
N TYR A 177 23.75 4.51 -9.74
CA TYR A 177 24.38 4.85 -11.03
C TYR A 177 25.68 5.64 -10.86
N LYS A 178 25.74 6.58 -9.93
CA LYS A 178 26.98 7.34 -9.64
C LYS A 178 28.10 6.41 -9.17
N ASN A 179 27.78 5.44 -8.32
CA ASN A 179 28.77 4.50 -7.78
C ASN A 179 29.25 3.47 -8.81
N MET A 180 28.52 3.26 -9.91
CA MET A 180 28.92 2.36 -11.01
C MET A 180 29.84 3.02 -12.05
N HIS A 181 29.88 4.36 -12.09
CA HIS A 181 30.71 5.14 -13.03
C HIS A 181 32.00 5.68 -12.39
N ASN A 182 32.28 5.32 -11.13
CA ASN A 182 33.52 5.58 -10.40
C ASN A 182 34.30 4.27 -10.21
#